data_AF-A0A8T1X2K9-F1
#
_entry.id   AF-A0A8T1X2K9-F1
#
_cell.length_a   1.000
_cell.length_b   1.000
_cell.length_c   1.000
_cell.angle_alpha   90.00
_cell.angle_beta   90.00
_cell.angle_gamma   90.00
#
_symmetry.space_group_name_H-M   'P 1'
#
loop_
_entity.id
_entity.type
_entity.pdbx_description
1 polymer ?
#
loop_
_entity_poly.entity_id
_entity_poly.type
_entity_poly.pdbx_seq_one_letter_code
_entity_poly.pdbx_strand_id
1 'polypeptide(L)'
;MKTSWTALFMLITTALIDFTTATCSSECQSQLVHFREEACQKWRERLPRPDLFNHCGQGFNSGKYAGCEGFCQAKPDEGMMKSLRLDACTSLKGVPPQERQQACQAGFSEALDLAKDAAVYDSKESQPAPATVQDANAQGNQGAQDAASTGGDSGKRKVTVKKVNEPERKNLLDDARKEAMDAFGTSGQQNTEL
;
A
#
# COMPACT_ATOMS: atom_id res chain seq x y z
N MET A 1 15.26 -9.11 62.57
CA MET A 1 14.93 -8.32 61.37
C MET A 1 15.18 -9.21 60.16
N LYS A 2 14.12 -9.69 59.50
CA LYS A 2 14.21 -10.54 58.30
C LYS A 2 13.25 -9.97 57.26
N THR A 3 13.66 -8.90 56.58
CA THR A 3 12.92 -8.37 55.43
C THR A 3 13.19 -9.27 54.24
N SER A 4 12.17 -10.07 53.97
CA SER A 4 11.92 -10.89 52.79
C SER A 4 12.50 -10.31 51.49
N TRP A 5 13.45 -11.04 50.91
CA TRP A 5 14.14 -10.74 49.65
C TRP A 5 13.36 -11.25 48.42
N THR A 6 12.13 -11.75 48.60
CA THR A 6 11.34 -12.38 47.53
C THR A 6 10.50 -11.39 46.72
N ALA A 7 10.47 -10.11 47.08
CA ALA A 7 9.72 -9.10 46.33
C ALA A 7 10.42 -8.64 45.04
N LEU A 8 11.72 -8.90 44.87
CA LEU A 8 12.50 -8.35 43.76
C LEU A 8 12.50 -9.22 42.49
N PHE A 9 12.10 -10.49 42.58
CA PHE A 9 12.07 -11.42 41.44
C PHE A 9 10.74 -11.43 40.66
N MET A 10 9.66 -10.87 41.20
CA MET A 10 8.34 -10.86 40.55
C MET A 10 8.12 -9.68 39.58
N LEU A 11 9.05 -8.73 39.49
CA LEU A 11 8.93 -7.55 38.60
C LEU A 11 9.70 -7.69 37.27
N ILE A 12 10.47 -8.77 37.08
CA ILE A 12 11.37 -8.90 35.93
C ILE A 12 10.71 -9.67 34.76
N THR A 13 9.62 -10.41 34.99
CA THR A 13 9.02 -11.26 33.95
C THR A 13 8.06 -10.54 33.00
N THR A 14 7.43 -9.42 33.39
CA THR A 14 6.48 -8.72 32.50
C THR A 14 7.16 -7.83 31.46
N ALA A 15 8.34 -7.28 31.75
CA ALA A 15 9.03 -6.36 30.85
C ALA A 15 9.56 -7.01 29.56
N LEU A 16 9.74 -8.35 29.53
CA LEU A 16 10.26 -9.06 28.36
C LEU A 16 9.20 -9.25 27.27
N ILE A 17 7.91 -9.27 27.63
CA ILE A 17 6.81 -9.49 26.67
C ILE A 17 6.54 -8.20 25.87
N ASP A 18 6.65 -7.03 26.51
CA ASP A 18 6.48 -5.75 25.83
C ASP A 18 7.62 -5.45 24.84
N PHE A 19 8.82 -5.98 25.09
CA PHE A 19 9.96 -5.78 24.21
C PHE A 19 9.87 -6.60 22.90
N THR A 20 9.42 -7.85 22.97
CA THR A 20 9.30 -8.71 21.77
C THR A 20 8.19 -8.24 20.85
N THR A 21 7.06 -7.82 21.41
CA THR A 21 5.92 -7.25 20.66
C THR A 21 6.30 -5.94 19.97
N ALA A 22 7.00 -5.03 20.67
CA ALA A 22 7.49 -3.79 20.08
C ALA A 22 8.49 -4.03 18.93
N THR A 23 9.43 -4.97 19.12
CA THR A 23 10.43 -5.32 18.09
C THR A 23 9.74 -5.91 16.85
N CYS A 24 8.88 -6.91 17.03
CA CYS A 24 8.09 -7.50 15.94
C CYS A 24 7.27 -6.46 15.18
N SER A 25 6.58 -5.57 15.90
CA SER A 25 5.74 -4.55 15.27
C SER A 25 6.56 -3.58 14.41
N SER A 26 7.76 -3.20 14.87
CA SER A 26 8.64 -2.28 14.15
C SER A 26 9.23 -2.93 12.89
N GLU A 27 9.65 -4.19 12.97
CA GLU A 27 10.17 -4.94 11.82
C GLU A 27 9.07 -5.16 10.78
N CYS A 28 7.90 -5.62 11.20
CA CYS A 28 6.72 -5.77 10.33
C CYS A 28 6.38 -4.45 9.61
N GLN A 29 6.31 -3.34 10.35
CA GLN A 29 6.00 -2.04 9.75
C GLN A 29 7.07 -1.57 8.75
N SER A 30 8.34 -1.91 8.98
CA SER A 30 9.46 -1.55 8.11
C SER A 30 9.41 -2.31 6.78
N GLN A 31 9.09 -3.61 6.81
CA GLN A 31 8.96 -4.44 5.61
C GLN A 31 7.81 -3.97 4.72
N LEU A 32 6.71 -3.54 5.34
CA LEU A 32 5.49 -3.15 4.62
C LEU A 32 5.57 -1.77 3.92
N VAL A 33 6.58 -0.94 4.19
CA VAL A 33 6.66 0.44 3.65
C VAL A 33 6.65 0.45 2.12
N HIS A 34 7.32 -0.51 1.49
CA HIS A 34 7.50 -0.54 0.04
C HIS A 34 6.28 -1.09 -0.72
N PHE A 35 5.44 -1.89 -0.05
CA PHE A 35 4.27 -2.51 -0.67
C PHE A 35 3.10 -1.55 -0.87
N ARG A 36 3.13 -0.37 -0.24
CA ARG A 36 2.06 0.63 -0.40
C ARG A 36 1.84 1.01 -1.85
N GLU A 37 2.92 1.26 -2.59
CA GLU A 37 2.81 1.69 -3.98
C GLU A 37 2.27 0.58 -4.86
N GLU A 38 2.73 -0.65 -4.65
CA GLU A 38 2.26 -1.84 -5.36
C GLU A 38 0.77 -2.10 -5.09
N ALA A 39 0.37 -2.15 -3.82
CA ALA A 39 -1.01 -2.38 -3.41
C ALA A 39 -1.98 -1.29 -3.94
N CYS A 40 -1.51 -0.05 -4.02
CA CYS A 40 -2.33 1.08 -4.47
C CYS A 40 -2.19 1.41 -5.96
N GLN A 41 -1.34 0.71 -6.72
CA GLN A 41 -1.03 1.04 -8.11
C GLN A 41 -2.27 1.09 -9.01
N LYS A 42 -3.25 0.21 -8.79
CA LYS A 42 -4.52 0.18 -9.55
C LYS A 42 -5.35 1.47 -9.43
N TRP A 43 -5.15 2.24 -8.36
CA TRP A 43 -5.88 3.48 -8.10
C TRP A 43 -5.17 4.73 -8.64
N ARG A 44 -3.91 4.60 -9.03
CA ARG A 44 -3.08 5.71 -9.53
C ARG A 44 -3.62 6.32 -10.83
N GLU A 45 -4.18 5.47 -11.68
CA GLU A 45 -4.72 5.86 -12.99
C GLU A 45 -6.21 6.18 -13.00
N ARG A 46 -6.92 5.93 -11.88
CA ARG A 46 -8.36 6.21 -11.78
C ARG A 46 -8.62 7.66 -11.34
N LEU A 47 -9.64 8.27 -11.93
CA LEU A 47 -10.18 9.55 -11.48
C LEU A 47 -11.10 9.32 -10.27
N PRO A 48 -11.21 10.27 -9.34
CA PRO A 48 -10.52 11.56 -9.29
C PRO A 48 -9.05 11.42 -8.86
N ARG A 49 -8.14 12.10 -9.58
CA ARG A 49 -6.71 12.15 -9.21
C ARG A 49 -6.40 13.44 -8.42
N PRO A 50 -5.56 13.38 -7.37
CA PRO A 50 -4.88 12.21 -6.78
C PRO A 50 -5.69 11.46 -5.70
N ASP A 51 -7.00 11.66 -5.62
CA ASP A 51 -7.83 11.29 -4.46
C ASP A 51 -7.84 9.77 -4.16
N LEU A 52 -8.04 8.91 -5.16
CA LEU A 52 -8.19 7.47 -4.92
C LEU A 52 -6.90 6.80 -4.46
N PHE A 53 -5.76 7.16 -5.06
CA PHE A 53 -4.46 6.66 -4.64
C PHE A 53 -4.13 7.09 -3.21
N ASN A 54 -4.44 8.34 -2.85
CA ASN A 54 -4.24 8.86 -1.50
C ASN A 54 -5.11 8.13 -0.48
N HIS A 55 -6.39 7.90 -0.78
CA HIS A 55 -7.28 7.15 0.11
C HIS A 55 -6.86 5.69 0.26
N CYS A 56 -6.39 5.04 -0.82
CA CYS A 56 -5.78 3.72 -0.70
C CYS A 56 -4.56 3.74 0.22
N GLY A 57 -3.67 4.72 0.07
CA GLY A 57 -2.49 4.87 0.93
C GLY A 57 -2.85 5.11 2.41
N GLN A 58 -3.91 5.86 2.69
CA GLN A 58 -4.43 6.07 4.05
C GLN A 58 -4.93 4.76 4.67
N GLY A 59 -5.73 4.00 3.90
CA GLY A 59 -6.19 2.68 4.29
C GLY A 59 -5.03 1.72 4.53
N PHE A 60 -4.06 1.68 3.61
CA PHE A 60 -2.86 0.85 3.69
C PHE A 60 -2.04 1.15 4.95
N ASN A 61 -1.77 2.42 5.25
CA ASN A 61 -1.05 2.77 6.46
C ASN A 61 -1.81 2.33 7.72
N SER A 62 -3.13 2.55 7.76
CA SER A 62 -3.95 2.15 8.90
C SER A 62 -3.97 0.62 9.09
N GLY A 63 -4.10 -0.13 7.99
CA GLY A 63 -4.05 -1.59 7.99
C GLY A 63 -2.67 -2.13 8.37
N LYS A 64 -1.59 -1.47 7.95
CA LYS A 64 -0.22 -1.79 8.36
C LYS A 64 -0.04 -1.67 9.88
N TYR A 65 -0.51 -0.57 10.48
CA TYR A 65 -0.42 -0.39 11.92
C TYR A 65 -1.26 -1.43 12.67
N ALA A 66 -2.54 -1.58 12.30
CA ALA A 66 -3.46 -2.52 12.94
C ALA A 66 -2.99 -3.98 12.79
N GLY A 67 -2.52 -4.36 11.61
CA GLY A 67 -2.01 -5.70 11.31
C GLY A 67 -0.74 -6.00 12.09
N CYS A 68 0.28 -5.13 12.01
CA CYS A 68 1.54 -5.38 12.71
C CYS A 68 1.37 -5.34 14.24
N GLU A 69 0.52 -4.48 14.78
CA GLU A 69 0.23 -4.47 16.23
C GLU A 69 -0.56 -5.70 16.68
N GLY A 70 -1.49 -6.20 15.86
CA GLY A 70 -2.33 -7.34 16.21
C GLY A 70 -1.68 -8.70 15.97
N PHE A 71 -0.96 -8.90 14.86
CA PHE A 71 -0.29 -10.16 14.55
C PHE A 71 0.97 -10.41 15.40
N CYS A 72 1.59 -9.35 15.92
CA CYS A 72 2.70 -9.47 16.87
C CYS A 72 2.25 -9.77 18.31
N GLN A 73 0.97 -10.11 18.55
CA GLN A 73 0.48 -10.53 19.86
C GLN A 73 0.50 -12.06 19.99
N ALA A 74 0.61 -12.55 21.23
CA ALA A 74 0.57 -14.00 21.51
C ALA A 74 -0.73 -14.68 21.04
N LYS A 75 -1.84 -13.93 20.98
CA LYS A 75 -3.15 -14.39 20.50
C LYS A 75 -3.73 -13.35 19.54
N PRO A 76 -3.39 -13.41 18.25
CA PRO A 76 -3.90 -12.44 17.28
C PRO A 76 -5.41 -12.62 17.07
N ASP A 77 -6.17 -11.53 17.22
CA ASP A 77 -7.60 -11.50 16.89
C ASP A 77 -7.81 -10.92 15.49
N GLU A 78 -7.88 -11.80 14.49
CA GLU A 78 -8.15 -11.39 13.11
C GLU A 78 -9.49 -10.69 12.94
N GLY A 79 -10.49 -11.05 13.74
CA GLY A 79 -11.83 -10.45 13.68
C GLY A 79 -11.79 -8.99 14.10
N MET A 80 -11.11 -8.71 15.21
CA MET A 80 -10.87 -7.35 15.69
C MET A 80 -10.09 -6.54 14.65
N MET A 81 -8.97 -7.05 14.16
CA MET A 81 -8.16 -6.35 13.15
C MET A 81 -8.94 -6.03 11.87
N LYS A 82 -9.74 -6.97 11.36
CA LYS A 82 -10.59 -6.76 10.17
C LYS A 82 -11.71 -5.75 10.43
N SER A 83 -12.20 -5.66 11.67
CA SER A 83 -13.25 -4.69 12.04
C SER A 83 -12.78 -3.24 11.95
N LEU A 84 -11.51 -2.98 12.30
CA LEU A 84 -10.88 -1.65 12.24
C LEU A 84 -10.83 -1.06 10.83
N ARG A 85 -11.03 -1.88 9.79
CA ARG A 85 -11.16 -1.43 8.39
C ARG A 85 -12.24 -0.38 8.20
N LEU A 86 -13.38 -0.54 8.87
CA LEU A 86 -14.50 0.39 8.75
C LEU A 86 -14.15 1.71 9.44
N ASP A 87 -13.52 1.66 10.61
CA ASP A 87 -13.10 2.83 11.37
C ASP A 87 -12.05 3.64 10.60
N ALA A 88 -11.04 2.96 10.03
CA ALA A 88 -10.00 3.57 9.22
C ALA A 88 -10.55 4.35 8.01
N CYS A 89 -11.67 3.91 7.44
CA CYS A 89 -12.28 4.51 6.25
C CYS A 89 -13.57 5.29 6.54
N THR A 90 -13.90 5.55 7.81
CA THR A 90 -15.16 6.19 8.22
C THR A 90 -15.30 7.62 7.68
N SER A 91 -14.20 8.35 7.56
CA SER A 91 -14.17 9.71 6.99
C SER A 91 -14.66 9.78 5.54
N LEU A 92 -14.64 8.65 4.81
CA LEU A 92 -15.06 8.56 3.41
C LEU A 92 -16.48 8.02 3.26
N LYS A 93 -17.13 7.65 4.37
CA LYS A 93 -18.50 7.12 4.36
C LYS A 93 -19.47 8.21 3.91
N GLY A 94 -20.19 7.96 2.82
CA GLY A 94 -21.16 8.91 2.26
C GLY A 94 -20.55 10.01 1.39
N VAL A 95 -19.22 10.00 1.16
CA VAL A 95 -18.55 10.95 0.27
C VAL A 95 -18.46 10.36 -1.14
N PRO A 96 -19.12 10.94 -2.16
CA PRO A 96 -18.97 10.48 -3.54
C PRO A 96 -17.60 10.86 -4.13
N PRO A 97 -17.05 10.07 -5.08
CA PRO A 97 -17.56 8.77 -5.53
C PRO A 97 -17.32 7.64 -4.51
N GLN A 98 -18.15 6.60 -4.56
CA GLN A 98 -18.02 5.40 -3.70
C GLN A 98 -16.65 4.73 -3.80
N GLU A 99 -15.97 4.91 -4.93
CA GLU A 99 -14.61 4.43 -5.18
C GLU A 99 -13.60 4.94 -4.14
N ARG A 100 -13.81 6.10 -3.52
CA ARG A 100 -12.95 6.62 -2.43
C ARG A 100 -12.91 5.65 -1.26
N GLN A 101 -14.09 5.25 -0.78
CA GLN A 101 -14.20 4.30 0.33
C GLN A 101 -13.68 2.93 -0.07
N GLN A 102 -13.97 2.47 -1.29
CA GLN A 102 -13.46 1.20 -1.80
C GLN A 102 -11.93 1.17 -1.89
N ALA A 103 -11.31 2.27 -2.34
CA ALA A 103 -9.86 2.40 -2.42
C ALA A 103 -9.22 2.31 -1.03
N CYS A 104 -9.77 3.02 -0.05
CA CYS A 104 -9.33 2.94 1.34
C CYS A 104 -9.45 1.52 1.92
N GLN A 105 -10.63 0.89 1.78
CA GLN A 105 -10.85 -0.46 2.31
C GLN A 105 -9.97 -1.51 1.63
N ALA A 106 -9.70 -1.35 0.32
CA ALA A 106 -8.78 -2.20 -0.41
C ALA A 106 -7.35 -2.06 0.13
N GLY A 107 -6.85 -0.83 0.29
CA GLY A 107 -5.52 -0.59 0.86
C GLY A 107 -5.38 -1.18 2.26
N PHE A 108 -6.40 -1.01 3.11
CA PHE A 108 -6.41 -1.59 4.45
C PHE A 108 -6.32 -3.12 4.42
N SER A 109 -7.11 -3.77 3.57
CA SER A 109 -7.17 -5.23 3.53
C SER A 109 -5.85 -5.83 3.01
N GLU A 110 -5.27 -5.23 1.96
CA GLU A 110 -3.96 -5.64 1.44
C GLU A 110 -2.85 -5.48 2.48
N ALA A 111 -2.81 -4.35 3.19
CA ALA A 111 -1.82 -4.15 4.25
C ALA A 111 -1.99 -5.13 5.40
N LEU A 112 -3.23 -5.50 5.73
CA LEU A 112 -3.52 -6.48 6.76
C LEU A 112 -3.01 -7.88 6.37
N ASP A 113 -3.27 -8.28 5.12
CA ASP A 113 -2.84 -9.57 4.60
C ASP A 113 -1.30 -9.64 4.54
N LEU A 114 -0.63 -8.58 4.08
CA LEU A 114 0.84 -8.50 4.11
C LEU A 114 1.41 -8.51 5.54
N ALA A 115 0.73 -7.87 6.49
CA ALA A 115 1.18 -7.83 7.88
C ALA A 115 1.11 -9.21 8.54
N LYS A 116 0.16 -10.05 8.12
CA LYS A 116 0.05 -11.44 8.57
C LYS A 116 1.28 -12.27 8.23
N ASP A 117 1.82 -12.06 7.03
CA ASP A 117 3.01 -12.78 6.55
C ASP A 117 4.32 -12.20 7.13
N ALA A 118 4.34 -10.89 7.41
CA ALA A 118 5.52 -10.20 7.92
C ALA A 118 5.68 -10.26 9.45
N ALA A 119 4.60 -10.45 10.21
CA ALA A 119 4.65 -10.49 11.66
C ALA A 119 5.09 -11.88 12.17
N VAL A 120 6.36 -11.98 12.58
CA VAL A 120 6.90 -13.18 13.23
C VAL A 120 6.86 -12.98 14.74
N TYR A 121 5.86 -13.56 15.41
CA TYR A 121 5.84 -13.60 16.86
C TYR A 121 6.71 -14.76 17.36
N ASP A 122 7.98 -14.47 17.67
CA ASP A 122 8.87 -15.45 18.28
C ASP A 122 8.48 -15.69 19.74
N SER A 123 7.71 -16.75 19.98
CA SER A 123 7.37 -17.20 21.34
C SER A 123 8.51 -17.97 22.02
N LYS A 124 9.70 -18.03 21.41
CA LYS A 124 10.72 -19.00 21.76
C LYS A 124 12.12 -18.40 21.69
N GLU A 125 12.56 -17.77 22.78
CA GLU A 125 14.00 -17.64 23.05
C GLU A 125 14.25 -17.59 24.57
N SER A 126 14.38 -18.78 25.17
CA SER A 126 15.39 -18.99 26.22
C SER A 126 16.58 -19.63 25.53
N GLN A 127 17.46 -18.82 24.93
CA GLN A 127 18.91 -19.05 24.89
C GLN A 127 19.64 -17.82 24.33
N PRO A 128 20.88 -17.56 24.76
CA PRO A 128 21.56 -16.29 24.53
C PRO A 128 22.19 -16.24 23.13
N ALA A 129 22.14 -15.03 22.54
CA ALA A 129 22.78 -14.68 21.28
C ALA A 129 24.26 -15.07 21.19
N PRO A 130 24.78 -15.39 19.99
CA PRO A 130 26.16 -15.14 19.65
C PRO A 130 26.29 -13.88 18.78
N ALA A 131 27.43 -13.22 18.99
CA ALA A 131 27.79 -11.90 18.54
C ALA A 131 28.05 -11.76 17.03
N THR A 132 27.99 -10.51 16.60
CA THR A 132 28.61 -9.87 15.41
C THR A 132 29.74 -10.63 14.73
N VAL A 133 29.65 -10.77 13.41
CA VAL A 133 30.80 -10.68 12.51
C VAL A 133 30.42 -9.76 11.34
N GLN A 134 30.95 -8.54 11.38
CA GLN A 134 31.23 -7.76 10.18
C GLN A 134 32.41 -8.43 9.48
N ASP A 135 32.35 -8.60 8.17
CA ASP A 135 33.54 -8.40 7.35
C ASP A 135 33.16 -8.04 5.91
N ALA A 136 33.80 -6.97 5.46
CA ALA A 136 33.76 -6.44 4.12
C ALA A 136 34.99 -6.92 3.34
N ASN A 137 34.81 -7.27 2.05
CA ASN A 137 35.76 -7.18 0.94
C ASN A 137 35.23 -8.06 -0.22
N ALA A 138 35.50 -7.87 -1.49
CA ALA A 138 35.80 -6.73 -2.37
C ALA A 138 36.01 -7.35 -3.76
N GLN A 139 35.54 -6.62 -4.78
CA GLN A 139 36.14 -6.46 -6.12
C GLN A 139 36.33 -7.64 -7.10
N GLY A 140 35.99 -7.32 -8.37
CA GLY A 140 36.54 -7.94 -9.59
C GLY A 140 35.44 -8.42 -10.53
N ASN A 141 34.77 -7.60 -11.35
CA ASN A 141 35.21 -6.87 -12.55
C ASN A 141 35.37 -7.75 -13.82
N GLN A 142 34.88 -7.19 -14.94
CA GLN A 142 35.03 -7.59 -16.36
C GLN A 142 34.05 -8.68 -16.86
N GLY A 143 33.33 -8.57 -17.98
CA GLY A 143 33.35 -7.62 -19.10
C GLY A 143 32.93 -8.35 -20.40
N ALA A 144 32.42 -7.59 -21.39
CA ALA A 144 32.11 -7.95 -22.78
C ALA A 144 30.83 -8.79 -23.01
N GLN A 145 29.75 -8.26 -23.60
CA GLN A 145 29.56 -7.91 -25.02
C GLN A 145 30.00 -9.02 -25.97
N ASP A 146 29.05 -9.62 -26.68
CA ASP A 146 29.04 -9.54 -28.15
C ASP A 146 27.73 -10.03 -28.76
N ALA A 147 27.31 -9.28 -29.78
CA ALA A 147 26.25 -9.59 -30.71
C ALA A 147 26.83 -10.37 -31.90
N ALA A 148 26.12 -11.37 -32.41
CA ALA A 148 26.15 -11.69 -33.84
C ALA A 148 24.98 -12.59 -34.25
N SER A 149 24.21 -12.08 -35.21
CA SER A 149 23.16 -12.72 -36.00
C SER A 149 23.61 -13.94 -36.80
N THR A 150 22.68 -14.86 -37.06
CA THR A 150 22.21 -15.40 -38.38
C THR A 150 21.54 -16.78 -38.13
N GLY A 151 20.46 -17.22 -38.77
CA GLY A 151 19.63 -16.77 -39.89
C GLY A 151 18.84 -17.98 -40.46
N GLY A 152 17.66 -17.73 -41.04
CA GLY A 152 16.87 -18.67 -41.87
C GLY A 152 15.80 -19.48 -41.11
N ASP A 153 14.57 -19.71 -41.58
CA ASP A 153 14.02 -19.62 -42.94
C ASP A 153 12.46 -19.62 -42.94
N SER A 154 11.90 -18.88 -43.91
CA SER A 154 10.62 -19.03 -44.63
C SER A 154 9.27 -19.31 -43.93
N GLY A 155 8.34 -18.35 -44.09
CA GLY A 155 6.90 -18.57 -43.93
C GLY A 155 6.03 -17.34 -44.23
N LYS A 156 5.96 -16.91 -45.50
CA LYS A 156 5.11 -15.80 -45.96
C LYS A 156 3.61 -16.06 -45.67
N ARG A 157 2.97 -15.21 -44.86
CA ARG A 157 1.50 -15.00 -44.88
C ARG A 157 1.21 -13.50 -44.97
N LYS A 158 0.78 -13.06 -46.15
CA LYS A 158 0.22 -11.72 -46.39
C LYS A 158 -1.10 -11.62 -45.63
N VAL A 159 -1.16 -10.74 -44.62
CA VAL A 159 -2.43 -10.29 -44.03
C VAL A 159 -2.77 -8.94 -44.67
N THR A 160 -3.79 -8.96 -45.52
CA THR A 160 -4.34 -7.77 -46.18
C THR A 160 -5.28 -7.08 -45.19
N VAL A 161 -4.81 -6.02 -44.51
CA VAL A 161 -5.67 -5.22 -43.63
C VAL A 161 -6.54 -4.30 -44.48
N LYS A 162 -7.86 -4.55 -44.45
CA LYS A 162 -8.88 -3.64 -44.99
C LYS A 162 -8.83 -2.33 -44.20
N LYS A 163 -8.63 -1.23 -44.91
CA LYS A 163 -8.63 0.15 -44.40
C LYS A 163 -9.97 0.43 -43.71
N VAL A 164 -9.97 0.53 -42.38
CA VAL A 164 -11.14 0.98 -41.61
C VAL A 164 -11.26 2.48 -41.83
N ASN A 165 -12.42 2.90 -42.31
CA ASN A 165 -12.80 4.30 -42.47
C ASN A 165 -13.06 4.87 -41.07
N GLU A 166 -12.16 5.72 -40.56
CA GLU A 166 -12.33 6.44 -39.30
C GLU A 166 -13.57 7.36 -39.41
N PRO A 167 -14.61 7.18 -38.58
CA PRO A 167 -15.59 8.24 -38.42
C PRO A 167 -14.92 9.40 -37.69
N GLU A 168 -15.07 10.61 -38.22
CA GLU A 168 -14.57 11.87 -37.65
C GLU A 168 -14.76 11.88 -36.12
N ARG A 169 -13.65 11.74 -35.38
CA ARG A 169 -13.60 12.05 -33.96
C ARG A 169 -13.84 13.55 -33.82
N LYS A 170 -15.11 13.94 -33.77
CA LYS A 170 -15.49 15.24 -33.20
C LYS A 170 -14.85 15.31 -31.82
N ASN A 171 -14.05 16.34 -31.67
CA ASN A 171 -13.07 16.54 -30.62
C ASN A 171 -13.82 16.70 -29.30
N LEU A 172 -13.84 15.64 -28.46
CA LEU A 172 -14.52 15.66 -27.14
C LEU A 172 -14.10 16.86 -26.28
N LEU A 173 -12.93 17.45 -26.53
CA LEU A 173 -12.48 18.68 -25.87
C LEU A 173 -13.32 19.91 -26.25
N ASP A 174 -13.83 20.00 -27.48
CA ASP A 174 -14.65 21.12 -27.93
C ASP A 174 -16.07 21.05 -27.34
N ASP A 175 -16.63 19.84 -27.17
CA ASP A 175 -17.91 19.64 -26.46
C ASP A 175 -17.78 19.99 -24.97
N ALA A 176 -16.71 19.54 -24.31
CA ALA A 176 -16.44 19.88 -22.91
C ALA A 176 -16.20 21.40 -22.72
N ARG A 177 -15.54 22.06 -23.68
CA ARG A 177 -15.32 23.51 -23.64
C ARG A 177 -16.63 24.29 -23.82
N LYS A 178 -17.53 23.80 -24.68
CA LYS A 178 -18.85 24.41 -24.90
C LYS A 178 -19.75 24.28 -23.67
N GLU A 179 -19.78 23.11 -23.04
CA GLU A 179 -20.55 22.88 -21.81
C GLU A 179 -20.06 23.78 -20.66
N ALA A 180 -18.74 23.96 -20.52
CA ALA A 180 -18.18 24.90 -19.55
C ALA A 180 -18.58 26.36 -19.86
N MET A 181 -18.57 26.77 -21.13
CA MET A 181 -19.00 28.12 -21.50
C MET A 181 -20.48 28.37 -21.20
N ASP A 182 -21.35 27.38 -21.42
CA ASP A 182 -22.78 27.50 -21.14
C ASP A 182 -23.08 27.58 -19.62
N ALA A 183 -22.31 26.85 -18.80
CA ALA A 183 -22.46 26.88 -17.34
C ALA A 183 -21.99 28.21 -16.70
N PHE A 184 -20.98 28.87 -17.28
CA PHE A 184 -20.40 30.10 -16.72
C PHE A 184 -20.81 31.38 -17.46
N GLY A 185 -21.41 31.30 -18.64
CA GLY A 185 -21.83 32.46 -19.43
C GLY A 185 -23.10 33.15 -18.92
N THR A 186 -23.92 32.47 -18.13
CA THR A 186 -25.21 32.99 -17.63
C THR A 186 -25.14 33.64 -16.25
N SER A 187 -24.01 33.55 -15.55
CA SER A 187 -23.84 34.10 -14.19
C SER A 187 -23.41 35.58 -14.17
N GLY A 188 -23.23 36.22 -15.33
CA GLY A 188 -22.75 37.60 -15.46
C GLY A 188 -23.80 38.69 -15.68
N GLN A 189 -25.09 38.35 -15.82
CA GLN A 189 -26.17 39.32 -16.12
C GLN A 189 -27.28 39.40 -15.06
N GLN A 190 -27.02 38.99 -13.81
CA GLN A 190 -27.94 39.21 -12.68
C GLN A 190 -27.45 40.26 -11.68
N ASN A 191 -26.69 41.27 -12.15
CA ASN A 191 -26.47 42.50 -11.39
C ASN A 191 -26.90 43.69 -12.25
N THR A 192 -28.20 43.77 -12.51
CA THR A 192 -28.86 44.98 -12.99
C THR A 192 -29.81 45.43 -11.89
N GLU A 193 -29.59 46.66 -11.43
CA GLU A 193 -30.62 47.59 -10.96
C GLU A 193 -31.52 47.15 -9.80
N LEU A 194 -31.24 47.69 -8.61
CA LEU A 194 -32.19 48.46 -7.77
C LEU A 194 -31.47 49.16 -6.62
#